data_AF-A0A8T6N3W8-F1
#
_entry.id   AF-A0A8T6N3W8-F1
#
_cell.length_a   1.000
_cell.length_b   1.000
_cell.length_c   1.000
_cell.angle_alpha   90.00
_cell.angle_beta   90.00
_cell.angle_gamma   90.00
#
_symmetry.space_group_name_H-M   'P 1'
#
loop_
_entity.id
_entity.type
_entity.pdbx_description
1 polymer ?
#
loop_
_entity_poly.entity_id
_entity_poly.type
_entity_poly.pdbx_seq_one_letter_code
_entity_poly.pdbx_strand_id
1 'polypeptide(L)'
;MTSDFFKELNEKYPFITVVHYSGAEYVGIVQNRDHNVTTMYDFGRIVDQDLKSRFLELAEVWWWESNRGIPINIFLREEWAVFRPYLQTFVNKDLEILLGPIVSLGDLAKKRTKKRSITLVKKVD
;
A
#
# COMPACT_ATOMS: atom_id res chain seq x y z
N MET A 1 6.69 -4.58 25.34
CA MET A 1 6.03 -3.26 25.14
C MET A 1 5.88 -2.89 23.67
N THR A 2 6.81 -3.25 22.77
CA THR A 2 6.71 -2.93 21.33
C THR A 2 5.62 -3.69 20.58
N SER A 3 5.39 -4.99 20.89
CA SER A 3 4.38 -5.83 20.20
C SER A 3 2.97 -5.24 20.17
N ASP A 4 2.51 -4.69 21.30
CA ASP A 4 1.09 -4.39 21.48
C ASP A 4 0.71 -3.07 20.82
N PHE A 5 1.62 -2.08 20.84
CA PHE A 5 1.46 -0.84 20.10
C PHE A 5 1.34 -1.08 18.59
N PHE A 6 2.17 -1.98 18.03
CA PHE A 6 2.11 -2.30 16.60
C PHE A 6 0.82 -3.04 16.22
N LYS A 7 0.25 -3.84 17.12
CA LYS A 7 -1.05 -4.49 16.91
C LYS A 7 -2.19 -3.49 16.90
N GLU A 8 -2.25 -2.59 17.89
CA GLU A 8 -3.26 -1.53 17.96
C GLU A 8 -3.19 -0.60 16.73
N LEU A 9 -1.97 -0.28 16.29
CA LEU A 9 -1.75 0.52 15.08
C LEU A 9 -2.28 -0.18 13.83
N ASN A 10 -2.05 -1.49 13.69
CA ASN A 10 -2.54 -2.27 12.57
C ASN A 10 -4.07 -2.43 12.60
N GLU A 11 -4.67 -2.54 13.78
CA GLU A 11 -6.13 -2.59 13.92
C GLU A 11 -6.79 -1.25 13.54
N LYS A 12 -6.19 -0.13 13.95
CA LYS A 12 -6.73 1.21 13.67
C LYS A 12 -6.42 1.69 12.25
N TYR A 13 -5.22 1.39 11.74
CA TYR A 13 -4.71 1.83 10.45
C TYR A 13 -4.07 0.68 9.68
N PRO A 14 -4.88 -0.26 9.16
CA PRO A 14 -4.39 -1.48 8.51
C PRO A 14 -3.61 -1.25 7.21
N PHE A 15 -3.61 -0.03 6.68
CA PHE A 15 -2.87 0.37 5.49
C PHE A 15 -1.46 0.90 5.78
N ILE A 16 -1.14 1.19 7.05
CA ILE A 16 0.18 1.68 7.44
C ILE A 16 1.17 0.53 7.50
N THR A 17 2.34 0.76 6.94
CA THR A 17 3.48 -0.16 6.92
C THR A 17 4.64 0.46 7.66
N VAL A 18 5.32 -0.36 8.45
CA VAL A 18 6.56 -0.01 9.15
C VAL A 18 7.69 -0.84 8.55
N VAL A 19 8.74 -0.16 8.10
CA VAL A 19 9.93 -0.79 7.54
C VAL A 19 11.18 -0.34 8.28
N HIS A 20 12.08 -1.27 8.52
CA HIS A 20 13.41 -1.02 9.05
C HIS A 20 14.41 -1.03 7.89
N TYR A 21 15.15 0.06 7.71
CA TYR A 21 16.14 0.21 6.66
C TYR A 21 17.42 0.84 7.20
N SER A 22 18.54 0.12 7.08
CA SER A 22 19.88 0.61 7.46
C SER A 22 19.97 1.21 8.87
N GLY A 23 19.29 0.63 9.86
CA GLY A 23 19.31 1.10 11.24
C GLY A 23 18.28 2.18 11.59
N ALA A 24 17.45 2.61 10.63
CA ALA A 24 16.37 3.57 10.84
C ALA A 24 15.00 2.95 10.52
N GLU A 25 13.97 3.36 11.26
CA GLU A 25 12.59 2.93 11.04
C GLU A 25 11.83 4.00 10.25
N TYR A 26 11.07 3.55 9.26
CA TYR A 26 10.23 4.39 8.42
C TYR A 26 8.80 3.90 8.50
N VAL A 27 7.85 4.83 8.56
CA VAL A 27 6.43 4.55 8.67
C VAL A 27 5.72 5.20 7.49
N GLY A 28 4.88 4.44 6.78
CA GLY A 28 4.33 4.92 5.52
C GLY A 28 3.40 3.95 4.83
N ILE A 29 3.10 4.22 3.56
CA ILE A 29 2.30 3.33 2.71
C ILE A 29 3.17 2.80 1.60
N VAL A 30 3.27 1.47 1.50
CA VAL A 30 4.00 0.82 0.42
C VAL A 30 3.25 1.04 -0.89
N GLN A 31 3.93 1.65 -1.84
CA GLN A 31 3.42 1.87 -3.19
C GLN A 31 3.60 0.60 -4.03
N ASN A 32 4.81 0.06 -4.06
CA ASN A 32 5.13 -1.16 -4.79
C ASN A 32 6.34 -1.85 -4.17
N ARG A 33 6.31 -3.18 -4.13
CA ARG A 33 7.47 -4.03 -3.84
C ARG A 33 7.76 -4.92 -5.04
N ASP A 34 8.93 -4.72 -5.61
CA ASP A 34 9.50 -5.59 -6.65
C ASP A 34 10.52 -6.54 -6.02
N HIS A 35 11.22 -7.33 -6.84
CA HIS A 35 12.25 -8.25 -6.36
C HIS A 35 13.46 -7.52 -5.73
N ASN A 36 13.88 -6.39 -6.30
CA ASN A 36 15.11 -5.71 -5.91
C ASN A 36 14.86 -4.47 -5.03
N VAL A 37 13.72 -3.81 -5.20
CA VAL A 37 13.43 -2.52 -4.56
C VAL A 37 12.01 -2.50 -3.99
N THR A 38 11.82 -1.72 -2.93
CA THR A 38 10.51 -1.36 -2.38
C THR A 38 10.37 0.15 -2.39
N THR A 39 9.27 0.65 -2.93
CA THR A 39 8.90 2.06 -2.94
C THR A 39 7.79 2.30 -1.91
N MET A 40 7.95 3.34 -1.08
CA MET A 40 7.03 3.67 0.00
C MET A 40 6.90 5.18 0.13
N TYR A 41 5.70 5.67 0.44
CA TYR A 41 5.49 7.06 0.84
C TYR A 41 5.75 7.21 2.33
N ASP A 42 6.76 7.98 2.69
CA ASP A 42 7.16 8.20 4.09
C ASP A 42 6.25 9.24 4.76
N PHE A 43 5.44 8.78 5.71
CA PHE A 43 4.53 9.62 6.48
C PHE A 43 5.29 10.53 7.46
N GLY A 44 6.47 10.11 7.93
CA GLY A 44 7.30 10.85 8.87
C GLY A 44 7.87 12.14 8.28
N ARG A 45 8.07 12.19 6.96
CA ARG A 45 8.58 13.38 6.24
C ARG A 45 7.54 14.46 6.01
N ILE A 46 6.26 14.15 6.16
CA ILE A 46 5.21 15.15 5.98
C ILE A 46 5.21 16.05 7.22
N VAL A 47 5.60 17.31 7.06
CA VAL A 47 5.62 18.28 8.18
C VAL A 47 4.23 18.89 8.39
N ASP A 48 3.55 19.19 7.28
CA ASP A 48 2.24 19.83 7.24
C ASP A 48 1.14 18.92 7.83
N GLN A 49 0.35 19.46 8.76
CA GLN A 49 -0.69 18.71 9.46
C GLN A 49 -1.96 18.50 8.61
N ASP A 50 -2.30 19.44 7.73
CA ASP A 50 -3.41 19.30 6.80
C ASP A 50 -3.07 18.22 5.77
N LEU A 51 -1.81 18.21 5.30
CA LEU A 51 -1.33 17.20 4.37
C LEU A 51 -1.28 15.80 5.01
N LYS A 52 -0.93 15.70 6.30
CA LYS A 52 -1.00 14.44 7.06
C LYS A 52 -2.42 13.91 7.17
N SER A 53 -3.37 14.78 7.51
CA SER A 53 -4.79 14.41 7.58
C SER A 53 -5.28 13.91 6.23
N ARG A 54 -4.94 14.63 5.16
CA ARG A 54 -5.29 14.25 3.79
C ARG A 54 -4.67 12.93 3.34
N PHE A 55 -3.43 12.66 3.76
CA PHE A 55 -2.76 11.38 3.49
C PHE A 55 -3.55 10.22 4.10
N LEU A 56 -3.98 10.34 5.36
CA LEU A 56 -4.74 9.31 6.05
C LEU A 56 -6.13 9.11 5.47
N GLU A 57 -6.84 10.19 5.14
CA GLU A 57 -8.16 10.13 4.47
C GLU A 57 -8.10 9.35 3.16
N LEU A 58 -7.16 9.73 2.28
CA LEU A 58 -7.01 9.10 0.97
C LEU A 58 -6.51 7.65 1.09
N ALA A 59 -5.67 7.37 2.08
CA ALA A 59 -5.24 6.01 2.39
C ALA A 59 -6.39 5.12 2.88
N GLU A 60 -7.29 5.65 3.70
CA GLU A 60 -8.48 4.95 4.16
C GLU A 60 -9.42 4.62 2.99
N VAL A 61 -9.72 5.61 2.13
CA VAL A 61 -10.50 5.39 0.90
C VAL A 61 -9.87 4.31 0.04
N TRP A 62 -8.55 4.40 -0.20
CA TRP A 62 -7.84 3.38 -0.95
C TRP A 62 -7.93 2.00 -0.29
N TRP A 63 -7.78 1.88 1.02
CA TRP A 63 -7.79 0.60 1.69
C TRP A 63 -9.15 -0.13 1.64
N TRP A 64 -10.23 0.63 1.76
CA TRP A 64 -11.60 0.08 1.81
C TRP A 64 -12.24 -0.06 0.43
N GLU A 65 -11.95 0.83 -0.51
CA GLU A 65 -12.55 0.82 -1.84
C GLU A 65 -11.71 0.07 -2.88
N SER A 66 -10.41 -0.13 -2.62
CA SER A 66 -9.57 -0.93 -3.51
C SER A 66 -9.63 -2.42 -3.19
N ASN A 67 -9.20 -3.23 -4.15
CA ASN A 67 -8.98 -4.67 -3.96
C ASN A 67 -7.69 -4.98 -3.17
N ARG A 68 -7.04 -3.97 -2.56
CA ARG A 68 -5.76 -4.04 -1.81
C ARG A 68 -4.56 -4.53 -2.60
N GLY A 69 -4.72 -4.78 -3.90
CA GLY A 69 -3.65 -5.21 -4.82
C GLY A 69 -3.22 -4.15 -5.80
N ILE A 70 -3.98 -3.05 -5.92
CA ILE A 70 -3.65 -1.92 -6.78
C ILE A 70 -2.91 -0.87 -5.94
N PRO A 71 -1.72 -0.41 -6.38
CA PRO A 71 -1.01 0.69 -5.72
C PRO A 71 -1.84 1.96 -5.57
N ILE A 72 -1.71 2.64 -4.44
CA ILE A 72 -2.47 3.86 -4.11
C ILE A 72 -2.31 4.97 -5.17
N ASN A 73 -1.11 5.12 -5.73
CA ASN A 73 -0.82 6.13 -6.76
C ASN A 73 -1.49 5.85 -8.11
N ILE A 74 -1.94 4.60 -8.35
CA ILE A 74 -2.72 4.24 -9.53
C ILE A 74 -4.20 4.43 -9.25
N PHE A 75 -4.65 4.06 -8.04
CA PHE A 75 -6.04 4.19 -7.63
C PHE A 75 -6.48 5.67 -7.51
N LEU A 76 -5.68 6.52 -6.87
CA LEU A 76 -5.95 7.94 -6.62
C LEU A 76 -4.95 8.82 -7.38
N ARG A 77 -4.90 8.67 -8.71
CA ARG A 77 -3.81 9.25 -9.52
C ARG A 77 -3.65 10.77 -9.34
N GLU A 78 -4.76 11.51 -9.33
CA GLU A 78 -4.75 12.97 -9.28
C GLU A 78 -4.65 13.47 -7.85
N GLU A 79 -5.45 12.92 -6.94
CA GLU A 79 -5.46 13.30 -5.53
C GLU A 79 -4.16 12.95 -4.82
N TRP A 80 -3.52 11.84 -5.22
CA TRP A 80 -2.27 11.38 -4.62
C TRP A 80 -1.02 12.05 -5.22
N ALA A 81 -1.16 12.85 -6.29
CA ALA A 81 -0.02 13.47 -6.96
C ALA A 81 0.76 14.41 -6.03
N VAL A 82 0.09 15.01 -5.04
CA VAL A 82 0.71 15.88 -4.03
C VAL A 82 1.74 15.16 -3.16
N PHE A 83 1.62 13.83 -3.00
CA PHE A 83 2.53 13.06 -2.14
C PHE A 83 3.78 12.54 -2.85
N ARG A 84 3.93 12.78 -4.17
CA ARG A 84 5.12 12.39 -4.94
C ARG A 84 6.46 12.78 -4.31
N PRO A 85 6.62 13.98 -3.70
CA PRO A 85 7.88 14.37 -3.06
C PRO A 85 8.27 13.52 -1.84
N TYR A 86 7.29 12.85 -1.22
CA TYR A 86 7.52 11.99 -0.04
C TYR A 86 7.75 10.52 -0.41
N LEU A 87 7.85 10.21 -1.71
CA LEU A 87 8.17 8.88 -2.19
C LEU A 87 9.64 8.55 -1.92
N GLN A 88 9.88 7.43 -1.26
CA GLN A 88 11.21 6.93 -0.96
C GLN A 88 11.36 5.51 -1.54
N THR A 89 12.54 5.24 -2.09
CA THR A 89 12.89 3.95 -2.68
C THR A 89 13.98 3.31 -1.84
N PHE A 90 13.76 2.05 -1.47
CA PHE A 90 14.65 1.26 -0.65
C PHE A 90 15.11 0.03 -1.43
N VAL A 91 16.35 -0.40 -1.18
CA VAL A 91 16.88 -1.66 -1.71
C VAL A 91 16.45 -2.79 -0.77
N ASN A 92 15.84 -3.84 -1.33
CA ASN A 92 15.25 -4.92 -0.54
C ASN A 92 16.26 -5.70 0.30
N LYS A 93 17.54 -5.72 -0.10
CA LYS A 93 18.60 -6.44 0.61
C LYS A 93 18.79 -5.95 2.05
N ASP A 94 18.66 -4.63 2.25
CA ASP A 94 18.91 -3.97 3.53
C ASP A 94 17.60 -3.49 4.18
N LEU A 95 16.45 -3.99 3.68
CA LEU A 95 15.11 -3.61 4.09
C LEU A 95 14.40 -4.78 4.75
N GLU A 96 14.02 -4.60 6.00
CA GLU A 96 13.15 -5.50 6.74
C GLU A 96 11.77 -4.87 6.90
N ILE A 97 10.71 -5.61 6.56
CA ILE A 97 9.34 -5.15 6.77
C ILE A 97 8.89 -5.69 8.11
N LEU A 98 8.68 -4.77 9.06
CA LEU A 98 8.28 -5.13 10.43
C LEU A 98 6.78 -5.43 10.51
N LEU A 99 5.96 -4.60 9.85
CA LEU A 99 4.50 -4.73 9.87
C LEU A 99 3.88 -4.02 8.66
N GLY A 100 2.70 -4.49 8.25
CA GLY A 100 1.81 -3.81 7.31
C GLY A 100 1.63 -4.54 5.98
N PRO A 101 0.71 -4.06 5.15
CA PRO A 101 0.42 -4.66 3.85
C PRO A 101 1.50 -4.31 2.83
N ILE A 102 1.77 -5.27 1.95
CA ILE A 102 2.68 -5.08 0.83
C ILE A 102 1.87 -5.19 -0.45
N VAL A 103 2.10 -4.25 -1.36
CA VAL A 103 1.50 -4.26 -2.69
C VAL A 103 2.59 -4.53 -3.71
N SER A 104 2.35 -5.49 -4.61
CA SER A 104 3.26 -5.78 -5.72
C SER A 104 2.49 -5.84 -7.03
N LEU A 105 2.89 -5.00 -7.99
CA LEU A 105 2.38 -5.06 -9.36
C LEU A 105 2.72 -6.39 -10.04
N GLY A 106 3.85 -7.01 -9.67
CA GLY A 106 4.25 -8.32 -10.17
C GLY A 106 3.25 -9.43 -9.78
N ASP A 107 2.73 -9.38 -8.55
CA ASP A 107 1.74 -10.35 -8.08
C ASP A 107 0.36 -10.10 -8.69
N LEU A 108 0.00 -8.84 -8.92
CA LEU A 108 -1.21 -8.48 -9.66
C LEU A 108 -1.19 -9.04 -11.09
N ALA A 109 -0.04 -8.96 -11.78
CA ALA A 109 0.12 -9.49 -13.13
C ALA A 109 0.09 -11.03 -13.19
N LYS A 110 0.63 -11.71 -12.17
CA LYS A 110 0.59 -13.18 -12.05
C LYS A 110 -0.82 -13.70 -11.75
N LYS A 111 -1.65 -12.91 -11.08
CA LYS A 111 -3.05 -13.22 -10.78
C LYS A 111 -3.90 -13.08 -12.05
N ARG A 112 -3.72 -13.98 -13.03
CA ARG A 112 -4.64 -14.13 -14.15
C ARG A 112 -6.04 -14.42 -13.61
N THR A 113 -6.94 -13.44 -13.70
CA THR A 113 -8.38 -13.68 -13.51
C THR A 113 -8.80 -14.76 -14.50
N LYS A 114 -9.19 -15.94 -14.02
CA LYS A 114 -9.91 -16.90 -14.87
C LYS A 114 -11.20 -16.20 -15.30
N LYS A 115 -11.23 -15.61 -16.50
CA LYS A 115 -12.47 -15.12 -17.12
C LYS A 115 -13.37 -16.33 -17.30
N ARG A 116 -14.30 -16.55 -16.36
CA ARG A 116 -15.36 -17.54 -16.54
C ARG A 116 -16.28 -16.98 -17.63
N SER A 117 -16.19 -17.53 -18.83
CA SER A 117 -17.18 -17.30 -19.88
C SER A 117 -18.50 -17.90 -19.39
N ILE A 118 -19.49 -17.05 -19.09
CA ILE A 118 -20.83 -17.50 -18.75
C ILE A 118 -21.61 -17.54 -20.06
N THR A 119 -21.83 -18.73 -20.61
CA THR A 119 -22.73 -18.89 -21.76
C THR A 119 -24.15 -19.01 -21.23
N LEU A 120 -25.00 -18.03 -21.53
CA LEU A 120 -26.41 -18.07 -21.17
C LEU A 120 -27.11 -19.08 -22.11
N VAL A 121 -27.38 -20.29 -21.61
CA VAL A 121 -28.11 -21.30 -22.37
C VAL A 121 -29.60 -21.12 -22.09
N LYS A 122 -30.37 -20.70 -23.10
CA LYS A 122 -31.83 -20.62 -23.03
C LYS A 122 -32.38 -22.04 -23.08
N LYS A 123 -33.14 -22.46 -22.06
CA LYS A 123 -33.93 -23.70 -22.15
C LYS A 123 -35.01 -23.50 -23.21
N VAL A 124 -35.08 -24.45 -24.14
CA VAL A 124 -36.18 -24.58 -25.09
C VAL A 124 -37.09 -25.66 -24.52
N ASP A 125 -38.33 -25.30 -24.21
CA ASP A 125 -39.41 -26.23 -23.88
C ASP A 125 -39.99 -26.85 -25.16
#